data_AF-A0A350NL57-F1
#
_entry.id   AF-A0A350NL57-F1
#
_cell.length_a   1.000
_cell.length_b   1.000
_cell.length_c   1.000
_cell.angle_alpha   90.00
_cell.angle_beta   90.00
_cell.angle_gamma   90.00
#
_symmetry.space_group_name_H-M   'P 1'
#
loop_
_entity.id
_entity.type
_entity.pdbx_description
1 polymer ?
#
loop_
_entity_poly.entity_id
_entity_poly.type
_entity_poly.pdbx_seq_one_letter_code
_entity_poly.pdbx_strand_id
1 'polypeptide(L)'
;RKPVLVGSGAYLLRGVQQQSRNAMLLEAFDNYYKGRPFTGRITFEINPDRGERLAQFLRGNLSHLRLSGSQIRQFHSQSLAQRTAFGTFFAGFNLARPGP
;
A
#
# COMPACT_ATOMS: atom_id res chain seq x y z
N ARG A 1 -20.13 -7.02 -19.67
CA ARG A 1 -18.68 -6.97 -19.99
C ARG A 1 -17.97 -6.41 -18.75
N LYS A 2 -16.98 -7.11 -18.17
CA LYS A 2 -16.21 -6.55 -17.04
C LYS A 2 -15.39 -5.35 -17.56
N PRO A 3 -15.32 -4.22 -16.85
CA PRO A 3 -14.49 -3.11 -17.27
C PRO A 3 -13.02 -3.55 -17.29
N VAL A 4 -12.35 -3.35 -18.42
CA VAL A 4 -10.91 -3.55 -18.55
C VAL A 4 -10.27 -2.24 -18.15
N LEU A 5 -9.55 -2.22 -17.02
CA LEU A 5 -8.75 -1.07 -16.63
C LEU A 5 -7.49 -1.04 -17.50
N VAL A 6 -7.49 -0.14 -18.49
CA VAL A 6 -6.36 0.11 -19.37
C VAL A 6 -5.66 1.37 -18.89
N GLY A 7 -4.37 1.25 -18.56
CA GLY A 7 -3.52 2.37 -18.16
C GLY A 7 -2.19 2.32 -18.93
N SER A 8 -1.50 3.46 -18.98
CA SER A 8 -0.17 3.61 -19.59
C SER A 8 0.98 3.46 -18.58
N GLY A 9 0.66 2.98 -17.37
CA GLY A 9 1.62 2.80 -16.29
C GLY A 9 2.60 1.64 -16.53
N ALA A 10 3.60 1.56 -15.65
CA ALA A 10 4.61 0.50 -15.65
C ALA A 10 4.01 -0.90 -15.38
N TYR A 11 2.83 -0.96 -14.77
CA TYR A 11 2.17 -2.20 -14.37
C TYR A 11 0.70 -2.20 -14.81
N LEU A 12 0.26 -3.32 -15.37
CA LEU A 12 -1.12 -3.53 -15.83
C LEU A 12 -1.90 -4.31 -14.77
N LEU A 13 -3.16 -3.94 -14.55
CA LEU A 13 -4.05 -4.70 -13.69
C LEU A 13 -4.47 -6.01 -14.37
N ARG A 14 -4.17 -7.14 -13.72
CA ARG A 14 -4.56 -8.48 -14.21
C ARG A 14 -5.77 -9.05 -13.54
N GLY A 15 -5.99 -8.68 -12.29
CA GLY A 15 -7.14 -9.17 -11.55
C GLY A 15 -7.25 -8.53 -10.19
N VAL A 16 -8.47 -8.58 -9.70
CA VAL A 16 -8.79 -8.33 -8.30
C VAL A 16 -9.33 -9.68 -7.82
N GLN A 17 -8.67 -10.28 -6.83
CA GLN A 17 -9.10 -11.49 -6.11
C GLN A 17 -8.84 -12.87 -6.76
N GLN A 18 -8.39 -13.81 -5.93
CA GLN A 18 -8.84 -15.21 -5.91
C GLN A 18 -8.32 -15.92 -4.65
N GLN A 19 -9.19 -16.70 -3.98
CA GLN A 19 -8.91 -17.53 -2.79
C GLN A 19 -8.71 -16.76 -1.46
N SER A 20 -9.81 -16.39 -0.81
CA SER A 20 -9.86 -16.00 0.62
C SER A 20 -9.22 -14.66 1.03
N ARG A 21 -8.40 -14.02 0.18
CA ARG A 21 -7.76 -12.73 0.45
C ARG A 21 -8.10 -11.69 -0.60
N ASN A 22 -8.50 -10.50 -0.15
CA ASN A 22 -8.67 -9.34 -1.01
C ASN A 22 -7.29 -8.87 -1.46
N ALA A 23 -6.94 -9.11 -2.72
CA ALA A 23 -5.67 -8.69 -3.28
C ALA A 23 -5.82 -8.16 -4.70
N MET A 24 -5.01 -7.16 -5.03
CA MET A 24 -4.87 -6.64 -6.39
C MET A 24 -3.58 -7.15 -7.00
N LEU A 25 -3.69 -7.74 -8.20
CA LEU A 25 -2.56 -8.33 -8.92
C LEU A 25 -2.19 -7.47 -10.11
N LEU A 26 -0.94 -7.02 -10.13
CA LEU A 26 -0.37 -6.26 -11.22
C LEU A 26 0.79 -7.01 -11.85
N GLU A 27 0.88 -6.96 -13.18
CA GLU A 27 2.01 -7.51 -13.93
C GLU A 27 2.76 -6.40 -14.65
N ALA A 28 4.07 -6.58 -14.78
CA ALA A 28 4.93 -5.65 -15.50
C ALA A 28 4.47 -5.47 -16.94
N PHE A 29 4.49 -4.23 -17.41
CA PHE A 29 4.27 -3.91 -18.81
C PHE A 29 5.62 -3.90 -19.53
N ASP A 30 5.90 -4.94 -20.31
CA ASP A 30 7.20 -5.09 -20.99
C ASP A 30 7.51 -3.93 -21.94
N ASN A 31 6.48 -3.31 -22.51
CA ASN A 31 6.59 -2.19 -23.45
C ASN A 31 6.42 -0.82 -22.77
N TYR A 32 6.64 -0.73 -21.46
CA TYR A 32 6.60 0.57 -20.77
C TYR A 32 7.67 1.52 -21.33
N TYR A 33 7.31 2.78 -21.58
CA TYR A 33 8.14 3.73 -22.32
C TYR A 33 9.49 4.05 -21.67
N LYS A 34 9.64 3.82 -20.35
CA LYS A 34 10.93 3.97 -19.63
C LYS A 34 11.71 2.65 -19.52
N GLY A 35 11.31 1.62 -20.25
CA GLY A 35 11.84 0.28 -20.16
C GLY A 35 11.04 -0.63 -19.22
N ARG A 36 11.28 -1.94 -19.38
CA ARG A 36 10.62 -2.99 -18.60
C ARG A 36 10.89 -2.83 -17.10
N PRO A 37 9.86 -2.86 -16.24
CA PRO A 37 10.06 -2.87 -14.78
C PRO A 37 10.88 -4.07 -14.31
N PHE A 38 11.73 -3.87 -13.32
CA PHE A 38 12.58 -4.94 -12.77
C PHE A 38 11.79 -6.06 -12.10
N THR A 39 10.70 -5.71 -11.40
CA THR A 39 9.82 -6.69 -10.74
C THR A 39 8.71 -7.09 -11.68
N GLY A 40 8.58 -8.39 -11.99
CA GLY A 40 7.59 -8.90 -12.95
C GLY A 40 6.13 -8.86 -12.45
N ARG A 41 5.90 -8.96 -11.14
CA ARG A 41 4.57 -8.99 -10.54
C ARG A 41 4.55 -8.24 -9.21
N ILE A 42 3.48 -7.49 -8.98
CA ILE A 42 3.20 -6.85 -7.69
C ILE A 42 1.85 -7.37 -7.19
N THR A 43 1.84 -7.83 -5.94
CA THR A 43 0.61 -8.21 -5.24
C THR A 43 0.37 -7.19 -4.13
N PHE A 44 -0.73 -6.46 -4.22
CA PHE A 44 -1.20 -5.60 -3.14
C PHE A 44 -2.23 -6.35 -2.31
N GLU A 45 -1.82 -6.84 -1.15
CA GLU A 45 -2.76 -7.42 -0.18
C GLU A 45 -3.56 -6.30 0.53
N ILE A 46 -4.88 -6.41 0.49
CA ILE A 46 -5.82 -5.50 1.14
C ILE A 46 -6.30 -6.16 2.43
N ASN A 47 -5.59 -5.89 3.51
CA ASN A 47 -5.98 -6.34 4.85
C ASN A 47 -6.15 -5.12 5.78
N PRO A 48 -7.35 -4.86 6.32
CA PRO A 48 -7.55 -3.75 7.26
C PRO A 48 -6.85 -3.99 8.60
N ASP A 49 -6.65 -5.24 9.03
CA ASP A 49 -5.98 -5.59 10.26
C ASP A 49 -4.49 -5.23 10.19
N ARG A 50 -4.05 -4.37 11.11
CA ARG A 50 -2.63 -3.94 11.20
C ARG A 50 -1.75 -4.99 11.88
N GLY A 51 -2.29 -5.69 12.87
CA GLY A 51 -1.58 -6.74 13.59
C GLY A 51 -1.30 -7.94 12.68
N GLU A 52 -2.29 -8.35 11.89
CA GLU A 52 -2.08 -9.43 10.93
C GLU A 52 -1.05 -9.05 9.86
N ARG A 53 -1.11 -7.84 9.29
CA ARG A 53 -0.11 -7.36 8.32
C ARG A 53 1.30 -7.34 8.89
N LEU A 54 1.46 -6.89 10.14
CA LEU A 54 2.73 -6.93 10.82
C LEU A 54 3.24 -8.37 10.96
N ALA A 55 2.37 -9.30 11.37
CA ALA A 55 2.71 -10.71 11.48
C ALA A 55 3.04 -11.37 10.12
N GLN A 56 2.40 -10.94 9.02
CA GLN A 56 2.73 -11.41 7.66
C GLN A 56 4.11 -10.88 7.22
N PHE A 57 4.41 -9.61 7.50
CA PHE A 57 5.73 -9.02 7.22
C PHE A 57 6.86 -9.70 7.99
N LEU A 58 6.67 -9.91 9.30
CA LEU A 58 7.65 -10.61 10.14
C LEU A 58 7.87 -12.07 9.71
N ARG A 59 6.87 -12.70 9.08
CA ARG A 59 6.96 -14.04 8.48
C ARG A 59 7.58 -14.05 7.07
N GLY A 60 7.92 -12.89 6.50
CA GLY A 60 8.48 -12.77 5.16
C GLY A 60 7.46 -12.85 4.02
N ASN A 61 6.16 -12.85 4.32
CA ASN A 61 5.09 -12.90 3.31
C ASN A 61 4.81 -11.54 2.67
N LEU A 62 5.31 -10.44 3.26
CA LEU A 62 5.25 -9.10 2.71
C LEU A 62 6.66 -8.52 2.59
N SER A 63 6.98 -7.96 1.42
CA SER A 63 8.28 -7.29 1.21
C SER A 63 8.31 -5.85 1.75
N HIS A 64 7.14 -5.21 1.89
CA HIS A 64 7.01 -3.84 2.37
C HIS A 64 5.83 -3.70 3.34
N LEU A 65 6.03 -2.90 4.39
CA LEU A 65 5.01 -2.59 5.38
C LEU A 65 5.09 -1.10 5.76
N ARG A 66 3.94 -0.43 5.84
CA ARG A 66 3.86 0.92 6.41
C ARG A 66 3.72 0.81 7.92
N LEU A 67 4.66 1.42 8.65
CA LEU A 67 4.68 1.45 10.11
C LEU A 67 3.97 2.70 10.66
N SER A 68 3.35 2.58 11.83
CA SER A 68 2.96 3.73 12.65
C SER A 68 4.16 4.26 13.45
N GLY A 69 4.07 5.50 13.95
CA GLY A 69 5.13 6.08 14.79
C GLY A 69 5.48 5.23 16.02
N SER A 70 4.49 4.57 16.62
CA SER A 70 4.71 3.64 17.74
C SER A 70 5.51 2.38 17.35
N GLN A 71 5.38 1.92 16.10
CA GLN A 71 6.04 0.71 15.61
C GLN A 71 7.48 0.97 15.16
N ILE A 72 7.81 2.20 14.73
CA ILE A 72 9.16 2.54 14.24
C ILE A 72 10.27 2.13 15.22
N ARG A 73 10.04 2.29 16.53
CA ARG A 73 11.01 1.89 17.57
C ARG A 73 11.35 0.41 17.56
N GLN A 74 10.39 -0.45 17.18
CA GLN A 74 10.58 -1.90 17.10
C GLN A 74 11.44 -2.33 15.90
N PHE A 75 11.58 -1.46 14.90
CA PHE A 75 12.27 -1.74 13.64
C PHE A 75 13.54 -0.89 13.45
N HIS A 76 14.07 -0.28 14.52
CA HIS A 76 15.19 0.66 14.45
C HIS A 76 16.48 0.06 13.85
N SER A 77 16.64 -1.27 13.90
CA SER A 77 17.78 -2.00 13.33
C SER A 77 17.60 -2.40 11.86
N GLN A 78 16.44 -2.10 11.26
CA GLN A 78 16.14 -2.41 9.85
C GLN A 78 16.25 -1.15 8.98
N SER A 79 16.38 -1.36 7.66
CA SER A 79 16.37 -0.26 6.69
C SER A 79 14.98 0.38 6.62
N LEU A 80 14.84 1.57 7.20
CA LEU A 80 13.59 2.34 7.20
C LEU A 80 13.65 3.49 6.19
N ALA A 81 12.62 3.61 5.36
CA ALA A 81 12.42 4.77 4.49
C ALA A 81 11.32 5.66 5.08
N GLN A 82 11.70 6.82 5.62
CA GLN A 82 10.73 7.83 6.06
C GLN A 82 10.30 8.67 4.86
N ARG A 83 8.98 8.75 4.62
CA ARG A 83 8.40 9.63 3.61
C ARG A 83 7.40 10.56 4.26
N THR A 84 7.58 11.87 4.04
CA THR A 84 6.60 12.87 4.44
C THR A 84 5.40 12.76 3.50
N ALA A 85 4.22 12.52 4.05
CA ALA A 85 2.98 12.67 3.29
C ALA A 85 2.67 14.16 3.19
N PHE A 86 2.42 14.67 1.99
CA PHE A 86 1.96 16.04 1.81
C PHE A 86 0.52 16.17 2.33
N GLY A 87 0.32 17.02 3.33
CA GLY A 87 -0.97 17.29 3.95
C GLY A 87 -0.82 18.02 5.28
N THR A 88 -1.82 18.82 5.65
CA THR A 88 -1.84 19.54 6.94
C THR A 88 -2.79 18.83 7.89
N PHE A 89 -2.27 18.42 9.05
CA PHE A 89 -3.12 18.04 10.18
C PHE A 89 -3.44 19.32 10.96
N PHE A 90 -4.73 19.59 11.19
CA PHE A 90 -5.17 20.77 11.95
C PHE A 90 -6.28 20.38 12.93
N ALA A 91 -6.35 21.10 14.05
CA ALA A 91 -7.49 21.07 14.95
C ALA A 91 -8.47 22.16 14.52
N GLY A 92 -9.71 21.79 14.21
CA GLY A 92 -10.78 22.71 13.88
C GLY A 92 -11.74 22.88 15.05
N PHE A 93 -12.28 24.09 15.22
CA PHE A 93 -13.39 24.33 16.14
C PHE A 93 -14.72 23.94 15.48
N ASN A 94 -15.57 23.21 16.21
CA ASN A 94 -16.92 22.94 15.73
C ASN A 94 -17.84 24.12 16.07
N LEU A 95 -18.04 25.02 15.10
CA LEU A 95 -18.88 26.22 15.26
C LEU A 95 -20.38 25.92 15.35
N ALA A 96 -20.83 24.70 15.03
CA ALA A 96 -22.23 24.30 15.14
C ALA A 96 -22.65 23.93 16.57
N ARG A 97 -21.68 23.80 17.49
CA ARG A 97 -21.97 23.67 18.91
C ARG A 97 -21.66 25.01 19.57
N PRO A 98 -22.60 25.60 20.33
CA PRO A 98 -22.24 26.63 21.28
C PRO A 98 -21.07 26.11 22.11
N GLY A 99 -20.08 26.97 22.37
CA GLY A 99 -19.01 26.64 23.31
C GLY A 99 -19.60 26.35 24.70
N PRO A 100 -18.76 25.89 25.65
CA PRO A 100 -19.14 26.00 27.06
C PRO A 100 -19.58 27.43 27.41
#